data_AF-V5H6U6-F1
#
_entry.id   AF-V5H6U6-F1
#
_cell.length_a   1.000
_cell.length_b   1.000
_cell.length_c   1.000
_cell.angle_alpha   90.00
_cell.angle_beta   90.00
_cell.angle_gamma   90.00
#
_symmetry.space_group_name_H-M   'P 1'
#
loop_
_entity.id
_entity.type
_entity.pdbx_description
1 polymer ?
#
loop_
_entity_poly.entity_id
_entity_poly.type
_entity_poly.pdbx_seq_one_letter_code
_entity_poly.pdbx_strand_id
1 'polypeptide(L)'
;LRTSTYQSAAMQRGLSMEGTARDKYVSVVKSRGHTCTVEDRGLLIWNEFPVMGCSVDGLVTFTCACCKGEKRNLEIKCLKSVKNGFSKDKPTPLFYTQIQVQMGITNIPVCDFFVYKSPEDWRALTVPFDAAHFLKCSAAVHTLYDRYIFDTLKNLARSYSW
;
A
#
# COMPACT_ATOMS: atom_id res chain seq x y z
N LEU A 1 -13.47 8.97 19.01
CA LEU A 1 -13.17 7.64 19.59
C LEU A 1 -13.89 6.58 18.75
N ARG A 2 -13.16 5.66 18.13
CA ARG A 2 -13.72 4.65 17.21
C ARG A 2 -14.41 3.57 18.06
N THR A 3 -15.74 3.48 18.02
CA THR A 3 -16.55 2.67 18.95
C THR A 3 -16.71 1.20 18.56
N SER A 4 -16.31 0.79 17.35
CA SER A 4 -15.97 -0.60 17.05
C SER A 4 -14.99 -0.66 15.87
N THR A 5 -13.95 -1.47 15.99
CA THR A 5 -13.09 -1.86 14.87
C THR A 5 -13.47 -3.27 14.46
N TYR A 6 -14.02 -3.42 13.26
CA TYR A 6 -14.17 -4.74 12.65
C TYR A 6 -12.79 -5.42 12.61
N GLN A 7 -12.68 -6.60 13.24
CA GLN A 7 -11.46 -7.40 13.24
C GLN A 7 -11.78 -8.81 12.78
N SER A 8 -11.31 -9.15 11.59
CA SER A 8 -11.36 -10.50 11.08
C SER A 8 -10.15 -11.32 11.54
N ALA A 9 -10.24 -12.65 11.47
CA ALA A 9 -9.09 -13.53 11.72
C ALA A 9 -7.90 -13.23 10.78
N ALA A 10 -8.17 -12.74 9.56
CA ALA A 10 -7.13 -12.32 8.63
C ALA A 10 -6.41 -11.04 9.11
N MET A 11 -7.15 -10.07 9.65
CA MET A 11 -6.58 -8.85 10.22
C MET A 11 -5.73 -9.16 11.46
N GLN A 12 -6.22 -10.03 12.35
CA GLN A 12 -5.46 -10.47 13.53
C GLN A 12 -4.15 -11.16 13.18
N ARG A 13 -4.18 -12.03 12.16
CA ARG A 13 -2.97 -12.66 11.63
C ARG A 13 -2.00 -11.63 11.02
N GLY A 14 -2.52 -10.63 10.31
CA GLY A 14 -1.75 -9.48 9.82
C GLY A 14 -0.97 -8.83 10.96
N LEU A 15 -1.69 -8.32 11.95
CA LEU A 15 -1.15 -7.61 13.10
C LEU A 15 -0.10 -8.41 13.87
N SER A 16 -0.32 -9.72 14.07
CA SER A 16 0.61 -10.54 14.85
C SER A 16 1.87 -10.95 14.08
N MET A 17 1.85 -10.95 12.75
CA MET A 17 2.94 -11.50 11.94
C MET A 17 3.71 -10.47 11.13
N GLU A 18 3.19 -9.25 10.96
CA GLU A 18 3.81 -8.23 10.12
C GLU A 18 5.25 -7.90 10.56
N GLY A 19 5.51 -7.82 11.86
CA GLY A 19 6.86 -7.64 12.41
C GLY A 19 7.83 -8.74 11.95
N THR A 20 7.46 -10.00 12.14
CA THR A 20 8.25 -11.15 11.71
C THR A 20 8.42 -11.19 10.18
N ALA A 21 7.39 -10.80 9.42
CA ALA A 21 7.46 -10.71 7.97
C ALA A 21 8.46 -9.62 7.52
N ARG A 22 8.48 -8.46 8.19
CA ARG A 22 9.43 -7.37 7.96
C ARG A 22 10.86 -7.80 8.24
N ASP A 23 11.09 -8.50 9.36
CA ASP A 23 12.41 -9.06 9.70
C ASP A 23 12.87 -10.06 8.65
N LYS A 24 11.96 -10.92 8.18
CA LYS A 24 12.25 -11.87 7.10
C LYS A 24 12.57 -11.15 5.79
N TYR A 25 11.85 -10.09 5.43
CA TYR A 25 12.16 -9.27 4.27
C TYR A 25 13.58 -8.69 4.34
N VAL A 26 13.96 -8.08 5.46
CA VAL A 26 15.32 -7.52 5.66
C VAL A 26 16.39 -8.61 5.57
N SER A 27 16.14 -9.79 6.17
CA SER A 27 17.01 -10.96 6.05
C SER A 27 17.20 -11.42 4.59
N VAL A 28 16.12 -11.44 3.80
CA VAL A 28 16.18 -11.78 2.37
C VAL A 28 16.99 -10.73 1.59
N VAL A 29 16.79 -9.43 1.83
CA VAL A 29 17.59 -8.36 1.22
C VAL A 29 19.08 -8.55 1.54
N LYS A 30 19.40 -8.85 2.81
CA LYS A 30 20.77 -9.16 3.26
C LYS A 30 21.38 -10.35 2.56
N SER A 31 20.63 -11.45 2.42
CA SER A 31 21.10 -12.65 1.72
C SER A 31 21.41 -12.43 0.24
N ARG A 32 20.83 -11.39 -0.37
CA ARG A 32 21.08 -10.97 -1.76
C ARG A 32 22.25 -9.98 -1.89
N GLY A 33 23.00 -9.72 -0.82
CA GLY A 33 24.16 -8.83 -0.82
C GLY A 33 23.83 -7.34 -0.65
N HIS A 34 22.61 -7.02 -0.19
CA HIS A 34 22.17 -5.65 0.01
C HIS A 34 21.87 -5.38 1.49
N THR A 35 21.89 -4.12 1.91
CA THR A 35 21.47 -3.72 3.26
C THR A 35 20.45 -2.60 3.15
N CYS A 36 19.47 -2.58 4.05
CA CYS A 36 18.43 -1.56 4.08
C CYS A 36 17.93 -1.32 5.50
N THR A 37 17.32 -0.16 5.71
CA THR A 37 16.42 0.11 6.83
C THR A 37 14.98 0.10 6.34
N VAL A 38 14.04 -0.20 7.24
CA VAL A 38 12.59 -0.13 6.97
C VAL A 38 11.98 0.77 8.03
N GLU A 39 11.38 1.88 7.61
CA GLU A 39 10.75 2.85 8.49
C GLU A 39 9.23 2.74 8.40
N ASP A 40 8.56 2.75 9.55
CA ASP A 40 7.10 2.82 9.60
C ASP A 40 6.60 4.22 9.23
N ARG A 41 5.44 4.30 8.59
CA ARG A 41 4.78 5.56 8.24
C ARG A 41 3.32 5.49 8.62
N GLY A 42 2.83 6.58 9.22
CA GLY A 42 1.39 6.78 9.44
C GLY A 42 0.66 7.07 8.12
N LEU A 43 -0.56 7.60 8.23
CA LEU A 43 -1.34 8.02 7.07
C LEU A 43 -0.63 9.15 6.32
N LEU A 44 -0.37 8.92 5.04
CA LEU A 44 0.10 9.92 4.09
C LEU A 44 -1.09 10.39 3.26
N ILE A 45 -1.26 11.70 3.15
CA ILE A 45 -2.29 12.33 2.33
C ILE A 45 -1.63 12.81 1.04
N TRP A 46 -2.32 12.62 -0.08
CA TRP A 46 -1.85 13.10 -1.38
C TRP A 46 -2.02 14.62 -1.47
N ASN A 47 -0.95 15.36 -1.75
CA ASN A 47 -0.96 16.83 -1.70
C ASN A 47 -1.83 17.43 -2.81
N GLU A 48 -1.89 16.76 -3.96
CA GLU A 48 -2.59 17.22 -5.16
C GLU A 48 -4.10 17.02 -5.05
N PHE A 49 -4.53 16.01 -4.28
CA PHE A 49 -5.95 15.76 -4.02
C PHE A 49 -6.13 15.16 -2.61
N PRO A 50 -6.28 16.01 -1.57
CA PRO A 50 -6.18 15.63 -0.16
C PRO A 50 -7.41 14.87 0.39
N VAL A 51 -8.09 14.15 -0.49
CA VAL A 51 -9.10 13.13 -0.16
C VAL A 51 -8.59 11.71 -0.42
N MET A 52 -7.43 11.58 -1.06
CA MET A 52 -6.71 10.33 -1.23
C MET A 52 -5.56 10.24 -0.23
N GLY A 53 -5.35 9.04 0.32
CA GLY A 53 -4.27 8.77 1.25
C GLY A 53 -3.89 7.30 1.26
N CYS A 54 -2.73 6.99 1.83
CA CYS A 54 -2.27 5.63 2.05
C CYS A 54 -1.47 5.49 3.35
N SER A 55 -1.44 4.28 3.89
CA SER A 55 -0.41 3.83 4.84
C SER A 55 0.41 2.78 4.10
N VAL A 56 1.73 2.95 4.07
CA VAL A 56 2.65 1.90 3.58
C VAL A 56 3.10 1.07 4.77
N ASP A 57 3.31 -0.23 4.57
CA ASP A 57 3.79 -1.12 5.65
C ASP A 57 5.26 -0.86 6.00
N GLY A 58 6.00 -0.24 5.07
CA GLY A 58 7.32 0.31 5.34
C GLY A 58 7.86 1.17 4.20
N LEU A 59 8.72 2.12 4.55
CA LEU A 59 9.60 2.82 3.63
C LEU A 59 10.99 2.20 3.70
N VAL A 60 11.40 1.52 2.64
CA VAL A 60 12.72 0.89 2.55
C VAL A 60 13.72 1.93 2.08
N THR A 61 14.84 2.07 2.79
CA THR A 61 15.99 2.85 2.32
C THR A 61 17.22 1.96 2.29
N PHE A 62 17.80 1.76 1.10
CA PHE A 62 18.99 0.94 0.96
C PHE A 62 20.25 1.66 1.45
N THR A 63 21.03 1.00 2.31
CA THR A 63 22.25 1.54 2.94
C THR A 63 23.53 1.00 2.32
N CYS A 64 23.43 0.09 1.34
CA CYS A 64 24.54 -0.44 0.57
C CYS A 64 25.14 0.61 -0.38
N ALA A 65 26.48 0.59 -0.53
CA ALA A 65 27.19 1.48 -1.45
C ALA A 65 26.74 1.32 -2.91
N CYS A 66 26.38 0.10 -3.33
CA CYS A 66 25.90 -0.17 -4.70
C CYS A 66 24.49 0.40 -4.96
N CYS A 67 23.69 0.63 -3.92
CA CYS A 67 22.29 1.00 -4.01
C CYS A 67 22.06 2.52 -3.86
N LYS A 68 23.09 3.27 -3.42
CA LYS A 68 23.11 4.74 -3.37
C LYS A 68 21.88 5.39 -2.71
N GLY A 69 21.35 4.80 -1.65
CA GLY A 69 20.19 5.37 -0.95
C GLY A 69 18.85 5.20 -1.66
N GLU A 70 18.75 4.27 -2.63
CA GLU A 70 17.50 3.92 -3.29
C GLU A 70 16.38 3.70 -2.26
N LYS A 71 15.18 4.21 -2.57
CA LYS A 71 14.00 4.05 -1.73
C LYS A 71 12.94 3.23 -2.43
N ARG A 72 12.24 2.39 -1.66
CA ARG A 72 11.10 1.60 -2.14
C ARG A 72 9.98 1.63 -1.12
N ASN A 73 8.74 1.55 -1.60
CA ASN A 73 7.65 1.16 -0.72
C ASN A 73 7.80 -0.34 -0.39
N LEU A 74 7.34 -0.74 0.79
CA LEU A 74 7.18 -2.14 1.19
C LEU A 74 5.70 -2.37 1.49
N GLU A 75 5.14 -3.40 0.87
CA GLU A 75 3.77 -3.87 1.11
C GLU A 75 3.81 -5.34 1.55
N ILE A 76 3.42 -5.61 2.79
CA ILE A 76 3.44 -6.91 3.44
C ILE A 76 2.03 -7.49 3.50
N LYS A 77 1.87 -8.76 3.11
CA LYS A 77 0.62 -9.51 3.31
C LYS A 77 0.86 -10.83 4.04
N CYS A 78 0.38 -10.90 5.28
CA CYS A 78 0.46 -12.12 6.11
C CYS A 78 -0.72 -13.06 5.84
N LEU A 79 -0.63 -13.89 4.79
CA LEU A 79 -1.72 -14.75 4.33
C LEU A 79 -1.61 -16.18 4.86
N LYS A 80 -2.72 -16.93 4.82
CA LYS A 80 -2.72 -18.38 5.10
C LYS A 80 -2.09 -19.21 3.97
N SER A 81 -2.06 -18.64 2.77
CA SER A 81 -1.43 -19.24 1.60
C SER A 81 -0.84 -18.14 0.73
N VAL A 82 0.44 -18.27 0.38
CA VAL A 82 1.16 -17.29 -0.44
C VAL A 82 0.47 -17.12 -1.80
N LYS A 83 -0.09 -18.19 -2.38
CA LYS A 83 -0.80 -18.15 -3.67
C LYS A 83 -1.95 -17.14 -3.70
N ASN A 84 -2.59 -16.87 -2.55
CA ASN A 84 -3.70 -15.92 -2.47
C ASN A 84 -3.25 -14.46 -2.64
N GLY A 85 -1.93 -14.21 -2.57
CA GLY A 85 -1.33 -12.92 -2.85
C GLY A 85 -1.21 -12.61 -4.33
N PHE A 86 -1.32 -13.61 -5.21
CA PHE A 86 -0.93 -13.49 -6.61
C PHE A 86 -2.00 -14.02 -7.57
N SER A 87 -2.16 -13.34 -8.68
CA SER A 87 -2.81 -13.86 -9.88
C SER A 87 -1.72 -14.12 -10.91
N LYS A 88 -1.38 -15.40 -11.12
CA LYS A 88 -0.18 -15.83 -11.86
C LYS A 88 1.10 -15.25 -11.21
N ASP A 89 1.80 -14.38 -11.92
CA ASP A 89 3.07 -13.77 -11.49
C ASP A 89 2.93 -12.30 -11.08
N LYS A 90 1.70 -11.82 -10.92
CA LYS A 90 1.40 -10.46 -10.49
C LYS A 90 0.63 -10.48 -9.16
N PRO A 91 0.68 -9.40 -8.35
CA PRO A 91 -0.24 -9.27 -7.23
C PRO A 91 -1.69 -9.41 -7.71
N THR A 92 -2.60 -9.85 -6.83
CA THR A 92 -4.02 -9.81 -7.18
C THR A 92 -4.45 -8.39 -7.56
N PRO A 93 -5.50 -8.19 -8.37
CA PRO A 93 -5.93 -6.85 -8.78
C PRO A 93 -6.19 -5.88 -7.62
N LEU A 94 -6.66 -6.38 -6.48
CA LEU A 94 -6.86 -5.60 -5.26
C LEU A 94 -5.52 -5.12 -4.68
N PHE A 95 -4.55 -6.02 -4.48
CA PHE A 95 -3.24 -5.65 -3.98
C PHE A 95 -2.47 -4.77 -4.95
N TYR A 96 -2.57 -5.06 -6.26
CA TYR A 96 -1.96 -4.22 -7.29
C TYR A 96 -2.49 -2.80 -7.24
N THR A 97 -3.82 -2.62 -7.12
CA THR A 97 -4.41 -1.29 -6.99
C THR A 97 -3.93 -0.56 -5.73
N GLN A 98 -3.88 -1.25 -4.58
CA GLN A 98 -3.36 -0.68 -3.34
C GLN A 98 -1.90 -0.19 -3.51
N ILE A 99 -1.04 -1.05 -4.08
CA ILE A 99 0.38 -0.77 -4.32
C ILE A 99 0.58 0.42 -5.27
N GLN A 100 -0.17 0.48 -6.37
CA GLN A 100 -0.09 1.58 -7.33
C GLN A 100 -0.55 2.91 -6.73
N VAL A 101 -1.61 2.90 -5.91
CA VAL A 101 -2.05 4.10 -5.18
C VAL A 101 -0.99 4.56 -4.17
N GLN A 102 -0.41 3.63 -3.41
CA GLN A 102 0.69 3.96 -2.49
C GLN A 102 1.87 4.61 -3.20
N MET A 103 2.34 4.05 -4.32
CA MET A 103 3.46 4.60 -5.09
C MET A 103 3.16 5.99 -5.67
N GLY A 104 1.93 6.21 -6.15
CA GLY A 104 1.51 7.53 -6.63
C GLY A 104 1.47 8.59 -5.53
N ILE A 105 1.04 8.22 -4.32
CA ILE A 105 0.97 9.13 -3.17
C ILE A 105 2.35 9.39 -2.56
N THR A 106 3.20 8.37 -2.46
CA THR A 106 4.55 8.54 -1.90
C THR A 106 5.55 9.14 -2.89
N ASN A 107 5.21 9.18 -4.18
CA ASN A 107 6.10 9.53 -5.28
C ASN A 107 7.38 8.65 -5.31
N ILE A 108 7.22 7.35 -4.98
CA ILE A 108 8.28 6.35 -5.04
C ILE A 108 7.90 5.34 -6.12
N PRO A 109 8.66 5.20 -7.21
CA PRO A 109 8.22 4.50 -8.42
C PRO A 109 8.34 2.98 -8.35
N VAL A 110 8.56 2.41 -7.16
CA VAL A 110 8.80 0.99 -6.97
C VAL A 110 8.32 0.55 -5.58
N CYS A 111 7.70 -0.63 -5.54
CA CYS A 111 7.24 -1.28 -4.31
C CYS A 111 7.72 -2.72 -4.27
N ASP A 112 8.31 -3.15 -3.15
CA ASP A 112 8.52 -4.55 -2.88
C ASP A 112 7.26 -5.14 -2.24
N PHE A 113 6.59 -6.04 -2.97
CA PHE A 113 5.42 -6.77 -2.50
C PHE A 113 5.85 -8.09 -1.86
N PHE A 114 5.63 -8.22 -0.56
CA PHE A 114 6.10 -9.34 0.25
C PHE A 114 4.93 -10.10 0.88
N VAL A 115 4.67 -11.32 0.39
CA VAL A 115 3.62 -12.18 0.93
C VAL A 115 4.24 -13.22 1.84
N TYR A 116 3.82 -13.23 3.10
CA TYR A 116 4.40 -14.05 4.15
C TYR A 116 3.36 -15.02 4.73
N LYS A 117 3.75 -16.28 4.92
CA LYS A 117 2.97 -17.26 5.69
C LYS A 117 3.80 -17.87 6.82
N SER A 118 5.04 -18.26 6.54
CA SER A 118 6.04 -18.75 7.50
C SER A 118 7.46 -18.46 7.00
N PRO A 119 8.53 -18.71 7.79
CA PRO A 119 9.90 -18.45 7.36
C PRO A 119 10.34 -19.22 6.10
N GLU A 120 9.70 -20.35 5.81
CA GLU A 120 9.94 -21.24 4.66
C GLU A 120 8.94 -21.01 3.51
N ASP A 121 7.77 -20.41 3.79
CA ASP A 121 6.68 -20.19 2.83
C ASP A 121 6.38 -18.68 2.72
N TRP A 122 7.06 -18.04 1.77
CA TRP A 122 6.92 -16.62 1.44
C TRP A 122 7.24 -16.38 -0.04
N ARG A 123 6.78 -15.26 -0.59
CA ARG A 123 7.13 -14.80 -1.95
C ARG A 123 7.29 -13.29 -1.97
N ALA A 124 8.35 -12.83 -2.62
CA ALA A 124 8.63 -11.42 -2.85
C ALA A 124 8.57 -11.10 -4.35
N LEU A 125 8.02 -9.95 -4.71
CA LEU A 125 7.99 -9.43 -6.07
C LEU A 125 8.21 -7.92 -6.04
N THR A 126 9.16 -7.41 -6.83
CA THR A 126 9.31 -5.97 -7.03
C THR A 126 8.33 -5.51 -8.12
N VAL A 127 7.49 -4.53 -7.79
CA VAL A 127 6.42 -4.00 -8.63
C VAL A 127 6.80 -2.58 -9.06
N PRO A 128 6.92 -2.30 -10.38
CA PRO A 128 7.15 -0.95 -10.87
C PRO A 128 5.86 -0.13 -10.84
N PHE A 129 6.01 1.19 -10.79
CA PHE A 129 4.89 2.12 -10.89
C PHE A 129 4.25 2.10 -12.28
N ASP A 130 2.93 2.11 -12.28
CA ASP A 130 2.04 2.16 -13.43
C ASP A 130 1.21 3.43 -13.32
N ALA A 131 1.73 4.51 -13.91
CA ALA A 131 1.11 5.82 -13.87
C ALA A 131 -0.30 5.80 -14.48
N ALA A 132 -0.54 4.98 -15.52
CA ALA A 132 -1.85 4.89 -16.15
C ALA A 132 -2.89 4.26 -15.20
N HIS A 133 -2.50 3.21 -14.47
CA HIS A 133 -3.36 2.60 -13.44
C HIS A 133 -3.63 3.57 -12.29
N PHE A 134 -2.61 4.28 -11.81
CA PHE A 134 -2.78 5.30 -10.78
C PHE A 134 -3.72 6.42 -11.21
N LEU A 135 -3.52 6.98 -12.41
CA LEU A 135 -4.38 8.04 -12.95
C LEU A 135 -5.83 7.57 -13.11
N LYS A 136 -6.04 6.33 -13.53
CA LYS A 136 -7.39 5.73 -13.59
C LYS A 136 -8.04 5.66 -12.21
N CYS A 137 -7.30 5.25 -11.19
CA CYS A 137 -7.80 5.22 -9.81
C CYS A 137 -8.11 6.63 -9.28
N SER A 138 -7.20 7.58 -9.48
CA SER A 138 -7.38 8.98 -9.09
C SER A 138 -8.62 9.59 -9.76
N ALA A 139 -8.77 9.42 -11.08
CA ALA A 139 -9.93 9.92 -11.83
C ALA A 139 -11.27 9.35 -11.31
N ALA A 140 -11.29 8.08 -10.88
CA ALA A 140 -12.47 7.48 -10.29
C ALA A 140 -12.83 8.12 -8.94
N VAL A 141 -11.83 8.43 -8.09
CA VAL A 141 -12.06 9.12 -6.81
C VAL A 141 -12.50 10.56 -7.05
N HIS A 142 -11.90 11.28 -8.01
CA HIS A 142 -12.36 12.61 -8.42
C HIS A 142 -13.83 12.58 -8.85
N THR A 143 -14.20 11.67 -9.75
CA THR A 143 -15.59 11.56 -10.24
C THR A 143 -16.58 11.30 -9.10
N LEU A 144 -16.21 10.46 -8.13
CA LEU A 144 -17.04 10.17 -6.97
C LEU A 144 -17.19 11.41 -6.07
N TYR A 145 -16.07 12.10 -5.79
CA TYR A 145 -16.05 13.25 -4.93
C TYR A 145 -16.80 14.43 -5.53
N ASP A 146 -16.60 14.71 -6.82
CA ASP A 146 -17.33 15.75 -7.55
C ASP A 146 -18.82 15.47 -7.53
N ARG A 147 -19.25 14.24 -7.85
CA ARG A 147 -20.66 13.85 -7.78
C ARG A 147 -21.24 14.06 -6.38
N TYR A 148 -20.52 13.61 -5.35
CA TYR A 148 -20.96 13.75 -3.97
C TYR A 148 -21.09 15.22 -3.55
N ILE A 149 -20.12 16.08 -3.91
CA ILE A 149 -20.19 17.53 -3.67
C ILE A 149 -21.38 18.13 -4.41
N PHE A 150 -21.53 17.85 -5.71
CA PHE A 150 -22.62 18.41 -6.51
C PHE A 150 -23.99 18.02 -5.95
N ASP A 151 -24.18 16.77 -5.58
CA ASP A 151 -25.44 16.30 -4.99
C ASP A 151 -25.68 16.95 -3.62
N THR A 152 -24.65 17.08 -2.79
CA THR A 152 -24.73 17.76 -1.49
C THR A 152 -25.11 19.23 -1.65
N LEU A 153 -24.44 19.96 -2.54
CA LEU A 153 -24.70 21.37 -2.81
C LEU A 153 -26.09 21.59 -3.41
N LYS A 154 -26.53 20.73 -4.34
CA LYS A 154 -27.90 20.79 -4.90
C LYS A 154 -28.97 20.63 -3.82
N ASN A 155 -28.76 19.70 -2.89
CA ASN A 155 -29.70 19.46 -1.80
C ASN A 155 -29.72 20.62 -0.80
N LEU A 156 -28.56 21.22 -0.50
CA LEU A 156 -28.47 22.44 0.32
C LEU A 156 -29.18 23.63 -0.35
N ALA A 157 -28.99 23.84 -1.66
CA ALA A 157 -29.66 24.91 -2.38
C ALA A 157 -31.20 24.78 -2.34
N ARG A 158 -31.73 23.55 -2.32
CA ARG A 158 -33.17 23.27 -2.16
C ARG A 158 -33.68 23.48 -0.73
N SER A 159 -32.83 23.30 0.29
CA SER A 159 -33.23 23.53 1.69
C SER A 159 -33.18 25.00 2.10
N TYR A 160 -32.52 25.86 1.30
CA TYR A 160 -32.37 27.29 1.56
C TYR A 160 -32.93 28.17 0.43
N SER A 161 -33.81 27.65 -0.42
CA SER A 161 -34.57 28.47 -1.36
C SER A 161 -35.65 29.25 -0.59
N TRP A 162 -35.42 30.55 -0.44
CA TRP A 162 -36.39 31.54 0.06
C TRP A 162 -37.59 31.68 -0.87
#